data_AF-A0A812LCD8-F1
#
_entry.id   AF-A0A812LCD8-F1
#
_cell.length_a   1.000
_cell.length_b   1.000
_cell.length_c   1.000
_cell.angle_alpha   90.00
_cell.angle_beta   90.00
_cell.angle_gamma   90.00
#
_symmetry.space_group_name_H-M   'P 1'
#
loop_
_entity.id
_entity.type
_entity.pdbx_description
1 polymer ?
#
loop_
_entity_poly.entity_id
_entity_poly.type
_entity_poly.pdbx_seq_one_letter_code
_entity_poly.pdbx_strand_id
1 'polypeptide(L)'
;MTTVTTVGYGDITPQDDEERVFTMFAMIIGGAFYGYVIGNISVILASRDVNRQAHKERLRLIHAWLVHHRFPNPLKHRVWAYYKTLVTNKAALEDSTIFNDLSPELRQDVARYLVPPDLLNHLLFQNIPSSVIVRLVPIIQQITAQPNERITSRGEIGSGMFVVL
;
A
#
# COMPACT_ATOMS: atom_id res chain seq x y z
N MET A 1 -22.76 -30.15 -17.06
CA MET A 1 -21.69 -29.11 -16.96
C MET A 1 -21.41 -28.44 -18.31
N THR A 2 -21.42 -29.16 -19.43
CA THR A 2 -21.08 -28.67 -20.78
C THR A 2 -21.91 -27.46 -21.25
N THR A 3 -23.20 -27.40 -20.92
CA THR A 3 -24.08 -26.25 -21.22
C THR A 3 -23.74 -25.01 -20.36
N VAL A 4 -23.37 -25.21 -19.09
CA VAL A 4 -23.04 -24.13 -18.15
C VAL A 4 -21.69 -23.50 -18.46
N THR A 5 -20.74 -24.29 -18.97
CA THR A 5 -19.43 -23.79 -19.42
C THR A 5 -19.45 -23.27 -20.87
N THR A 6 -20.63 -23.17 -21.50
CA THR A 6 -20.83 -22.71 -22.90
C THR A 6 -20.11 -23.54 -23.97
N VAL A 7 -19.66 -24.76 -23.64
CA VAL A 7 -18.88 -25.60 -24.56
C VAL A 7 -19.79 -26.29 -25.59
N GLY A 8 -20.94 -26.79 -25.15
CA GLY A 8 -22.02 -27.23 -26.04
C GLY A 8 -21.61 -28.24 -27.11
N TYR A 9 -21.00 -29.37 -26.74
CA TYR A 9 -20.55 -30.39 -27.71
C TYR A 9 -21.67 -30.95 -28.61
N GLY A 10 -22.94 -30.86 -28.19
CA GLY A 10 -24.09 -31.31 -28.99
C GLY A 10 -24.27 -32.82 -29.05
N ASP A 11 -23.53 -33.55 -28.21
CA ASP A 11 -23.58 -35.00 -28.02
C ASP A 11 -24.86 -35.46 -27.32
N ILE A 12 -25.44 -34.62 -26.45
CA ILE A 12 -26.73 -34.83 -25.80
C ILE A 12 -27.62 -33.64 -26.12
N THR A 13 -28.72 -33.89 -26.86
CA THR A 13 -29.68 -32.86 -27.28
C THR A 13 -31.08 -33.19 -26.78
N PRO A 14 -31.82 -32.18 -26.27
CA PRO A 14 -33.19 -32.38 -25.79
C PRO A 14 -34.11 -32.77 -26.95
N GLN A 15 -34.82 -33.88 -26.79
CA GLN A 15 -35.71 -34.43 -27.82
C GLN A 15 -37.14 -33.93 -27.64
N ASP A 16 -37.59 -33.87 -26.39
CA ASP A 16 -38.95 -33.44 -26.03
C ASP A 16 -39.03 -31.93 -25.81
N ASP A 17 -40.21 -31.35 -26.04
CA ASP A 17 -40.44 -29.92 -25.90
C ASP A 17 -40.24 -29.43 -24.45
N GLU A 18 -40.53 -30.27 -23.46
CA GLU A 18 -40.25 -29.97 -22.04
C GLU A 18 -38.74 -29.88 -21.75
N GLU A 19 -37.95 -30.81 -22.31
CA GLU A 19 -36.49 -30.82 -22.17
C GLU A 19 -35.84 -29.61 -22.86
N ARG A 20 -36.41 -29.17 -23.99
CA ARG A 20 -35.97 -27.96 -24.70
C ARG A 20 -36.20 -26.70 -23.87
N VAL A 21 -37.37 -26.57 -23.24
CA VAL A 21 -37.68 -25.45 -22.36
C VAL A 21 -36.74 -25.41 -21.17
N PHE A 22 -36.51 -26.55 -20.51
CA PHE A 22 -35.54 -26.64 -19.41
C PHE A 22 -34.13 -26.26 -19.85
N THR A 23 -33.69 -26.74 -21.02
CA THR A 23 -32.36 -26.43 -21.57
C THR A 23 -32.20 -24.95 -21.88
N MET A 24 -33.24 -24.28 -22.40
CA MET A 24 -33.24 -22.83 -22.63
C MET A 24 -33.03 -22.04 -21.33
N PHE A 25 -33.77 -22.37 -20.26
CA PHE A 25 -33.56 -21.74 -18.96
C PHE A 25 -32.16 -22.02 -18.40
N ALA A 26 -31.68 -23.25 -18.51
CA ALA A 26 -30.35 -23.64 -18.06
C ALA A 26 -29.23 -22.87 -18.80
N MET A 27 -29.39 -22.61 -20.11
CA MET A 27 -28.46 -21.79 -20.89
C MET A 27 -28.44 -20.33 -20.44
N ILE A 28 -29.62 -19.73 -20.18
CA ILE A 28 -29.73 -18.35 -19.68
C ILE A 28 -29.04 -18.22 -18.31
N ILE A 29 -29.35 -19.13 -17.39
CA ILE A 29 -28.77 -19.14 -16.05
C ILE A 29 -27.25 -19.38 -16.12
N GLY A 30 -26.81 -20.33 -16.95
CA GLY A 30 -25.39 -20.62 -17.17
C GLY A 30 -24.62 -19.42 -17.71
N GLY A 31 -25.16 -18.74 -18.73
CA GLY A 31 -24.57 -17.52 -19.30
C GLY A 31 -24.50 -16.37 -18.29
N ALA A 32 -25.57 -16.15 -17.53
CA ALA A 32 -25.60 -15.14 -16.47
C ALA A 32 -24.56 -15.42 -15.37
N PHE A 33 -24.45 -16.68 -14.93
CA PHE A 33 -23.45 -17.11 -13.95
C PHE A 33 -22.02 -16.93 -14.48
N TYR A 34 -21.76 -17.31 -15.73
CA TYR A 34 -20.45 -17.15 -16.36
C TYR A 34 -20.05 -15.66 -16.46
N GLY A 35 -20.97 -14.80 -16.91
CA GLY A 35 -20.75 -13.36 -16.96
C GLY A 35 -20.48 -12.76 -15.59
N TYR A 36 -21.22 -13.20 -14.56
CA TYR A 36 -20.99 -12.79 -13.17
C TYR A 36 -19.59 -13.17 -12.67
N VAL A 37 -19.15 -14.40 -12.93
CA VAL A 37 -17.80 -14.86 -12.52
C VAL A 37 -16.71 -14.03 -13.20
N ILE A 38 -16.80 -13.82 -14.52
CA ILE A 38 -15.83 -12.99 -15.25
C ILE A 38 -15.84 -11.54 -14.75
N GLY A 39 -17.02 -10.97 -14.49
CA GLY A 39 -17.14 -9.62 -13.95
C GLY A 39 -16.41 -9.47 -12.63
N ASN A 40 -16.62 -10.42 -11.70
CA ASN A 40 -15.94 -10.42 -10.41
C ASN A 40 -14.41 -10.58 -10.54
N ILE A 41 -13.96 -11.50 -11.40
CA ILE A 41 -12.52 -11.67 -11.67
C ILE A 41 -11.92 -10.35 -12.21
N SER A 42 -12.62 -9.67 -13.12
CA SER A 42 -12.18 -8.40 -13.70
C SER A 42 -12.06 -7.30 -12.64
N VAL A 43 -13.03 -7.21 -11.71
CA VAL A 43 -12.98 -6.28 -10.57
C VAL A 43 -11.82 -6.58 -9.63
N ILE A 44 -11.57 -7.85 -9.32
CA ILE A 44 -10.44 -8.27 -8.48
C ILE A 44 -9.10 -7.91 -9.15
N LEU A 45 -8.98 -8.12 -10.46
CA LEU A 45 -7.78 -7.77 -11.20
C LEU A 45 -7.58 -6.25 -11.26
N ALA A 46 -8.63 -5.49 -11.54
CA ALA A 46 -8.59 -4.04 -11.58
C ALA A 46 -8.21 -3.43 -10.22
N SER A 47 -8.82 -3.89 -9.12
CA SER A 47 -8.53 -3.41 -7.77
C SER A 47 -7.10 -3.71 -7.32
N ARG A 48 -6.56 -4.90 -7.64
CA ARG A 48 -5.15 -5.22 -7.41
C ARG A 48 -4.21 -4.34 -8.23
N ASP A 49 -4.62 -3.95 -9.43
CA ASP A 49 -3.81 -3.11 -10.30
C ASP A 49 -3.82 -1.65 -9.84
N VAL A 50 -4.96 -1.10 -9.39
CA VAL A 50 -5.05 0.31 -8.93
C VAL A 50 -4.03 0.64 -7.83
N ASN A 51 -3.90 -0.21 -6.80
CA ASN A 51 -2.93 0.04 -5.74
C ASN A 51 -1.48 -0.02 -6.29
N ARG A 52 -1.18 -1.03 -7.11
CA ARG A 52 0.15 -1.20 -7.70
C ARG A 52 0.48 -0.13 -8.75
N GLN A 53 -0.52 0.36 -9.48
CA GLN A 53 -0.40 1.42 -10.49
C GLN A 53 -0.07 2.75 -9.82
N ALA A 54 -0.76 3.13 -8.73
CA ALA A 54 -0.45 4.36 -8.01
C ALA A 54 1.01 4.39 -7.51
N HIS A 55 1.53 3.25 -7.03
CA HIS A 55 2.95 3.11 -6.65
C HIS A 55 3.90 3.24 -7.85
N LYS A 56 3.60 2.56 -8.96
CA LYS A 56 4.43 2.61 -10.19
C LYS A 56 4.43 3.98 -10.84
N GLU A 57 3.29 4.67 -10.83
CA GLU A 57 3.15 5.96 -11.50
C GLU A 57 3.97 7.05 -10.82
N ARG A 58 4.02 7.08 -9.48
CA ARG A 58 4.87 8.02 -8.75
C ARG A 58 6.36 7.82 -9.05
N LEU A 59 6.83 6.56 -9.11
CA LEU A 59 8.21 6.26 -9.51
C LEU A 59 8.46 6.64 -10.97
N ARG A 60 7.49 6.41 -11.87
CA ARG A 60 7.59 6.80 -13.27
C ARG A 60 7.76 8.33 -13.42
N LEU A 61 6.99 9.11 -12.69
CA LEU A 61 7.09 10.58 -12.69
C LEU A 61 8.47 11.04 -12.19
N ILE A 62 8.98 10.44 -11.11
CA ILE A 62 10.32 10.75 -10.59
C ILE A 62 11.40 10.41 -11.62
N HIS A 63 11.30 9.25 -12.27
CA HIS A 63 12.23 8.88 -13.34
C HIS A 63 12.21 9.88 -14.50
N ALA A 64 11.01 10.23 -14.98
CA ALA A 64 10.84 11.19 -16.06
C ALA A 64 11.43 12.57 -15.69
N TRP A 65 11.19 13.03 -14.46
CA TRP A 65 11.77 14.27 -13.94
C TRP A 65 13.30 14.23 -13.90
N LEU A 66 13.89 13.11 -13.47
CA LEU A 66 15.34 12.91 -13.42
C LEU A 66 16.00 12.93 -14.81
N VAL A 67 15.33 12.32 -15.80
CA VAL A 67 15.81 12.29 -17.19
C VAL A 67 15.66 13.67 -17.84
N HIS A 68 14.53 14.34 -17.65
CA HIS A 68 14.24 15.65 -18.22
C HIS A 68 15.28 16.71 -17.82
N HIS A 69 15.64 16.77 -16.53
CA HIS A 69 16.63 17.72 -16.00
C HIS A 69 18.09 17.28 -16.23
N ARG A 70 18.32 16.13 -16.89
CA ARG A 70 19.65 15.61 -17.24
C ARG A 70 20.63 15.53 -16.06
N PHE A 71 20.16 15.09 -14.89
CA PHE A 71 21.05 14.92 -13.74
C PHE A 71 22.19 13.92 -14.04
N PRO A 72 23.38 14.11 -13.43
CA PRO A 72 24.45 13.13 -13.48
C PRO A 72 23.99 11.75 -12.98
N ASN A 73 24.44 10.68 -13.62
CA ASN A 73 24.12 9.29 -13.25
C ASN A 73 24.28 8.95 -11.75
N PRO A 74 25.32 9.41 -11.03
CA PRO A 74 25.43 9.14 -9.60
C PRO A 74 24.30 9.80 -8.79
N LEU A 75 23.89 11.02 -9.15
CA LEU A 75 22.80 11.72 -8.48
C LEU A 75 21.44 11.07 -8.82
N LYS A 76 21.24 10.66 -10.08
CA LYS A 76 20.05 9.89 -10.49
C LYS A 76 19.89 8.61 -9.67
N HIS A 77 20.98 7.85 -9.50
CA HIS A 77 20.94 6.61 -8.70
C HIS A 77 20.60 6.89 -7.23
N ARG A 78 21.20 7.92 -6.62
CA ARG A 78 20.91 8.29 -5.23
C ARG A 78 19.45 8.70 -5.04
N VAL A 79 18.95 9.59 -5.90
CA VAL A 79 17.55 10.06 -5.83
C VAL A 79 16.58 8.91 -6.10
N TRP A 80 16.86 8.06 -7.09
CA TRP A 80 16.05 6.88 -7.37
C TRP A 80 16.01 5.90 -6.21
N ALA A 81 17.15 5.60 -5.59
CA ALA A 81 17.24 4.70 -4.43
C ALA A 81 16.43 5.25 -3.25
N TYR A 82 16.55 6.54 -2.95
CA TYR A 82 15.81 7.22 -1.89
C TYR A 82 14.29 7.17 -2.12
N TYR A 83 13.82 7.51 -3.32
CA TYR A 83 12.37 7.49 -3.57
C TYR A 83 11.81 6.07 -3.69
N LYS A 84 12.62 5.10 -4.14
CA LYS A 84 12.22 3.69 -4.16
C LYS A 84 12.00 3.17 -2.74
N THR A 85 12.87 3.49 -1.78
CA THR A 85 12.66 3.12 -0.37
C THR A 85 11.47 3.87 0.21
N LEU A 86 11.33 5.17 -0.05
CA LEU A 86 10.23 5.99 0.47
C LEU A 86 8.85 5.56 -0.05
N VAL A 87 8.73 5.22 -1.34
CA VAL A 87 7.47 4.74 -1.94
C VAL A 87 7.15 3.30 -1.56
N THR A 88 8.16 2.48 -1.25
CA THR A 88 7.97 1.13 -0.71
C THR A 88 7.55 1.20 0.76
N ASN A 89 8.11 2.14 1.52
CA ASN A 89 7.83 2.38 2.94
C ASN A 89 6.69 3.40 3.17
N LYS A 90 5.79 3.57 2.18
CA LYS A 90 4.67 4.53 2.22
C LYS A 90 3.70 4.33 3.40
N ALA A 91 3.87 3.24 4.15
CA ALA A 91 3.26 3.00 5.46
C ALA A 91 3.27 4.27 6.34
N ALA A 92 4.36 5.04 6.37
CA ALA A 92 4.49 6.18 7.28
C ALA A 92 3.44 7.30 7.10
N LEU A 93 2.89 7.51 5.89
CA LEU A 93 1.83 8.51 5.67
C LEU A 93 0.45 7.98 6.08
N GLU A 94 0.20 6.68 5.89
CA GLU A 94 -1.04 6.01 6.32
C GLU A 94 -1.04 5.73 7.83
N ASP A 95 0.13 5.55 8.45
CA ASP A 95 0.29 5.24 9.87
C ASP A 95 -0.31 6.34 10.75
N SER A 96 -0.11 7.61 10.40
CA SER A 96 -0.66 8.73 11.16
C SER A 96 -2.20 8.81 11.11
N THR A 97 -2.79 8.47 9.95
CA THR A 97 -4.26 8.41 9.80
C THR A 97 -4.84 7.23 10.55
N ILE A 98 -4.26 6.04 10.39
CA ILE A 98 -4.71 4.82 11.08
C ILE A 98 -4.59 4.99 12.59
N PHE A 99 -3.48 5.55 13.08
CA PHE A 99 -3.28 5.81 14.50
C PHE A 99 -4.32 6.79 15.07
N ASN A 100 -4.74 7.79 14.30
CA ASN A 100 -5.76 8.75 14.70
C ASN A 100 -7.20 8.22 14.62
N ASP A 101 -7.44 7.09 13.97
CA ASP A 101 -8.76 6.43 13.96
C ASP A 101 -8.93 5.48 15.17
N LEU A 102 -7.83 5.11 15.83
CA LEU A 102 -7.87 4.25 17.03
C LEU A 102 -8.58 4.94 18.20
N SER A 103 -9.22 4.13 19.05
CA SER A 103 -9.76 4.57 20.33
C SER A 103 -8.65 5.09 21.26
N PRO A 104 -8.95 5.97 22.22
CA PRO A 104 -7.94 6.53 23.13
C PRO A 104 -7.12 5.47 23.89
N GLU A 105 -7.75 4.35 24.26
CA GLU A 105 -7.11 3.23 24.94
C GLU A 105 -6.12 2.52 23.99
N LEU A 106 -6.58 2.16 22.79
CA LEU A 106 -5.74 1.49 21.79
C LEU A 106 -4.57 2.37 21.34
N ARG A 107 -4.73 3.70 21.29
CA ARG A 107 -3.61 4.60 21.00
C ARG A 107 -2.51 4.52 22.04
N GLN A 108 -2.85 4.38 23.32
CA GLN A 108 -1.84 4.26 24.38
C GLN A 108 -1.05 2.96 24.24
N ASP A 109 -1.75 1.86 23.97
CA ASP A 109 -1.12 0.56 23.79
C ASP A 109 -0.23 0.55 22.55
N VAL A 110 -0.76 0.98 21.40
CA VAL A 110 -0.02 1.02 20.14
C VAL A 110 1.16 1.99 20.19
N ALA A 111 1.03 3.14 20.86
CA ALA A 111 2.12 4.10 20.99
C ALA A 111 3.35 3.50 21.67
N ARG A 112 3.17 2.59 22.64
CA ARG A 112 4.30 1.91 23.30
C ARG A 112 5.05 0.95 22.39
N TYR A 113 4.38 0.42 21.36
CA TYR A 113 5.01 -0.44 20.36
C TYR A 113 5.65 0.36 19.23
N LEU A 114 5.07 1.50 18.84
CA LEU A 114 5.58 2.32 17.75
C LEU A 114 6.78 3.18 18.16
N VAL A 115 6.84 3.63 19.41
CA VAL A 115 7.96 4.42 19.92
C VAL A 115 9.10 3.47 20.34
N PRO A 116 10.32 3.59 19.76
CA PRO A 116 11.43 2.72 20.11
C PRO A 116 11.76 2.77 21.62
N PRO A 117 12.03 1.62 22.27
CA PRO A 117 12.37 1.58 23.69
C PRO A 117 13.58 2.45 24.03
N ASP A 118 14.57 2.47 23.15
CA ASP A 118 15.79 3.28 23.28
C ASP A 118 15.51 4.78 23.31
N LEU A 119 14.48 5.23 22.59
CA LEU A 119 14.03 6.62 22.63
C LEU A 119 13.36 6.95 23.97
N LEU A 120 12.53 6.04 24.49
CA LEU A 120 11.86 6.20 25.79
C LEU A 120 12.84 6.17 26.96
N ASN A 121 13.92 5.40 26.84
CA ASN A 121 14.97 5.29 27.86
C ASN A 121 15.96 6.45 27.83
N HIS A 122 15.98 7.24 26.75
CA HIS A 122 16.85 8.40 26.63
C HIS A 122 16.53 9.45 27.70
N LEU A 123 17.57 10.09 28.26
CA LEU A 123 17.49 11.04 29.38
C LEU A 123 16.43 12.14 29.20
N LEU A 124 16.19 12.57 27.96
CA LEU A 124 15.22 13.61 27.61
C LEU A 124 13.75 13.16 27.74
N PHE A 125 13.48 11.85 27.74
CA PHE A 125 12.15 11.27 27.75
C PHE A 125 11.88 10.41 28.99
N GLN A 126 12.82 10.38 29.95
CA GLN A 126 12.62 9.69 31.21
C GLN A 126 11.46 10.33 31.99
N ASN A 127 10.58 9.48 32.54
CA ASN A 127 9.43 9.88 33.36
C ASN A 127 8.34 10.70 32.65
N ILE A 128 8.24 10.66 31.31
CA ILE A 128 7.10 11.29 30.61
C ILE A 128 5.81 10.47 30.79
N PRO A 129 4.65 11.13 30.97
CA PRO A 129 3.36 10.44 31.02
C PRO A 129 3.05 9.71 29.70
N SER A 130 2.35 8.57 29.78
CA SER A 130 1.93 7.82 28.58
C SER A 130 1.07 8.65 27.61
N SER A 131 0.31 9.62 28.12
CA SER A 131 -0.47 10.57 27.30
C SER A 131 0.41 11.47 26.43
N VAL A 132 1.65 11.75 26.83
CA VAL A 132 2.62 12.52 26.04
C VAL A 132 3.26 11.63 24.98
N ILE A 133 3.55 10.36 25.30
CA ILE A 133 4.09 9.38 24.34
C ILE A 133 3.17 9.24 23.12
N VAL A 134 1.85 9.14 23.35
CA VAL A 134 0.84 9.10 22.27
C VAL A 134 0.95 10.31 21.32
N ARG A 135 1.27 11.49 21.86
CA ARG A 135 1.43 12.71 21.05
C ARG A 135 2.76 12.76 20.29
N LEU A 136 3.76 11.98 20.71
CA LEU A 136 5.04 11.89 20.02
C LEU A 136 4.94 11.00 18.77
N VAL A 137 4.11 9.97 18.78
CA VAL A 137 3.94 9.03 17.65
C VAL A 137 3.80 9.72 16.29
N PRO A 138 2.88 10.69 16.07
CA PRO A 138 2.75 11.35 14.76
C PRO A 138 3.88 12.33 14.43
N ILE A 139 4.70 12.72 15.41
CA ILE A 139 5.80 13.68 15.25
C ILE A 139 7.11 12.95 14.95
N ILE A 140 7.28 11.75 15.49
CA ILE A 140 8.45 10.90 15.26
C ILE A 140 8.42 10.41 13.82
N GLN A 141 9.50 10.70 13.10
CA GLN A 141 9.69 10.22 11.74
C GLN A 141 10.95 9.37 11.69
N GLN A 142 10.81 8.14 11.19
CA GLN A 142 11.96 7.29 10.96
C GLN A 142 12.65 7.73 9.67
N ILE A 143 13.91 8.14 9.78
CA ILE A 143 14.74 8.53 8.64
C ILE A 143 15.84 7.49 8.48
N THR A 144 15.94 6.93 7.27
CA THR A 144 17.06 6.05 6.90
C THR A 144 18.04 6.86 6.06
N ALA A 145 19.29 6.96 6.54
CA ALA A 145 20.38 7.62 5.82
C ALA A 145 21.36 6.58 5.27
N GLN A 146 21.92 6.86 4.09
CA GLN A 146 22.96 6.03 3.47
C GLN A 146 24.35 6.34 4.07
N PRO A 147 25.33 5.42 3.99
CA PRO A 147 26.71 5.71 4.36
C PRO A 147 27.23 6.97 3.63
N ASN A 148 27.88 7.87 4.37
CA ASN A 148 28.34 9.19 3.92
C ASN A 148 27.25 10.21 3.52
N GLU A 149 25.98 9.93 3.81
CA GLU A 149 24.93 10.92 3.67
C GLU A 149 24.96 11.92 4.83
N ARG A 150 24.92 13.22 4.48
CA ARG A 150 24.96 14.30 5.48
C ARG A 150 23.53 14.65 5.90
N ILE A 151 23.21 14.43 7.17
CA ILE A 151 21.86 14.72 7.72
C ILE A 151 21.71 16.21 8.07
N THR A 152 22.77 16.84 8.56
CA THR A 152 22.82 18.28 8.86
C THR A 152 24.19 18.85 8.56
N SER A 153 24.26 20.12 8.17
CA SER A 153 25.50 20.85 7.89
C SER A 153 25.71 21.98 8.90
N ARG A 154 26.98 22.25 9.23
CA ARG A 154 27.36 23.39 10.06
C ARG A 154 26.88 24.70 9.41
N GLY A 155 26.10 25.48 10.14
CA GLY A 155 25.53 26.75 9.66
C GLY A 155 24.07 26.64 9.19
N GLU A 156 23.50 25.44 9.12
CA GLU A 156 22.06 25.25 8.93
C GLU A 156 21.29 25.52 10.23
N ILE A 157 20.07 26.05 10.09
CA ILE A 157 19.16 26.25 11.23
C ILE A 157 18.69 24.89 11.72
N GLY A 158 18.92 24.59 13.00
CA GLY A 158 18.43 23.36 13.63
C GLY A 158 16.91 23.41 13.80
N SER A 159 16.17 22.77 12.89
CA SER A 159 14.71 22.70 12.92
C SER A 159 14.14 21.45 13.60
N GLY A 160 15.00 20.56 14.08
CA GLY A 160 14.58 19.28 14.66
C GLY A 160 15.67 18.59 15.47
N MET A 161 15.26 17.57 16.21
CA MET A 161 16.14 16.69 16.98
C MET A 161 16.22 15.33 16.29
N PHE A 162 17.43 14.78 16.20
CA PHE A 162 17.67 13.44 15.69
C PHE A 162 18.20 12.57 16.82
N VAL A 163 17.64 11.37 16.95
CA VAL A 163 18.13 10.35 17.88
C VAL A 163 18.63 9.19 17.03
N VAL A 164 19.92 8.86 17.21
CA VAL A 164 20.54 7.71 16.55
C VAL A 164 20.30 6.50 17.43
N LEU A 165 19.65 5.49 16.87
CA LEU A 165 19.36 4.20 17.49
C LEU A 165 20.38 3.16 17.01
#